data_AF-A0A4Q1SJL9-F1
#
_entry.id   AF-A0A4Q1SJL9-F1
#
_cell.length_a   1.000
_cell.length_b   1.000
_cell.length_c   1.000
_cell.angle_alpha   90.00
_cell.angle_beta   90.00
_cell.angle_gamma   90.00
#
_symmetry.space_group_name_H-M   'P 1'
#
loop_
_entity.id
_entity.type
_entity.pdbx_description
1 polymer ?
#
loop_
_entity_poly.entity_id
_entity_poly.type
_entity_poly.pdbx_seq_one_letter_code
_entity_poly.pdbx_strand_id
1 'polypeptide(L)'
;MSASAYKYVPAEGKVSPGAETLSPHTLEPVKLQFAAIGVRTRTPVDPLVEQYLGRIAPFAETDAPIFRSAAAFWENIDRQRARPLLVLLDSRGRQFSSEDFAAWLGRQRDEGQQRLAFAIGPADGWSGEERKRAGLLLSLGPMTLPHELARLLLCEQVYRAFTILSGHPYHTGH
;
A
#
# COMPACT_ATOMS: atom_id res chain seq x y z
N MET A 1 -22.77 18.60 20.76
CA MET A 1 -23.30 17.22 20.68
C MET A 1 -22.11 16.29 20.76
N SER A 2 -22.07 15.47 21.80
CA SER A 2 -20.91 14.69 22.25
C SER A 2 -20.64 13.50 21.31
N ALA A 3 -19.40 13.36 20.85
CA ALA A 3 -18.93 12.20 20.11
C ALA A 3 -18.66 11.05 21.09
N SER A 4 -19.41 9.95 20.93
CA SER A 4 -19.24 8.73 21.72
C SER A 4 -17.91 8.06 21.35
N ALA A 5 -16.96 8.07 22.29
CA ALA A 5 -15.71 7.35 22.20
C ALA A 5 -15.98 5.85 22.40
N TYR A 6 -15.70 5.03 21.38
CA TYR A 6 -15.69 3.58 21.52
C TYR A 6 -14.47 3.16 22.36
N LYS A 7 -14.72 2.77 23.62
CA LYS A 7 -13.74 2.12 24.50
C LYS A 7 -13.62 0.64 24.13
N TYR A 8 -12.40 0.22 23.83
CA TYR A 8 -12.00 -1.19 23.76
C TYR A 8 -11.96 -1.79 25.18
N VAL A 9 -12.63 -2.93 25.39
CA VAL A 9 -12.58 -3.71 26.63
C VAL A 9 -12.09 -5.11 26.26
N PRO A 10 -10.87 -5.54 26.65
CA PRO A 10 -10.44 -6.91 26.42
C PRO A 10 -11.13 -7.85 27.42
N ALA A 11 -11.53 -9.02 26.94
CA ALA A 11 -12.09 -10.09 27.76
C ALA A 11 -11.01 -10.72 28.65
N GLU A 12 -11.27 -10.82 29.96
CA GLU A 12 -10.39 -11.52 30.90
C GLU A 12 -10.49 -13.04 30.71
N GLY A 13 -9.42 -13.63 30.16
CA GLY A 13 -9.19 -15.07 30.16
C GLY A 13 -7.94 -15.41 30.97
N LYS A 14 -8.09 -16.26 31.98
CA LYS A 14 -6.99 -16.78 32.81
C LYS A 14 -6.00 -17.60 31.97
N VAL A 15 -4.70 -17.31 32.07
CA VAL A 15 -3.62 -18.14 31.51
C VAL A 15 -2.57 -18.38 32.61
N SER A 16 -2.27 -19.66 32.83
CA SER A 16 -1.24 -20.19 33.75
C SER A 16 0.19 -19.79 33.33
N PRO A 17 1.18 -19.79 34.24
CA PRO A 17 2.48 -19.13 34.02
C PRO A 17 3.47 -20.06 33.31
N GLY A 18 4.17 -19.55 32.28
CA GLY A 18 5.29 -20.28 31.68
C GLY A 18 5.71 -19.91 30.25
N ALA A 19 5.41 -18.73 29.73
CA ALA A 19 5.95 -18.29 28.44
C ALA A 19 6.79 -17.03 28.66
N GLU A 20 8.07 -17.13 28.33
CA GLU A 20 9.01 -16.01 28.27
C GLU A 20 8.40 -14.87 27.47
N THR A 21 8.27 -13.72 28.12
CA THR A 21 7.79 -12.46 27.52
C THR A 21 8.82 -11.99 26.49
N LEU A 22 8.63 -12.36 25.23
CA LEU A 22 9.23 -11.63 24.13
C LEU A 22 8.69 -10.19 24.18
N SER A 23 9.58 -9.26 24.50
CA SER A 23 9.29 -7.83 24.50
C SER A 23 8.73 -7.43 23.12
N PRO A 24 7.63 -6.65 23.03
CA PRO A 24 7.16 -6.20 21.74
C PRO A 24 8.23 -5.29 21.14
N HIS A 25 8.95 -5.80 20.14
CA HIS A 25 9.67 -4.92 19.24
C HIS A 25 8.63 -3.96 18.68
N THR A 26 8.71 -2.68 19.07
CA THR A 26 7.98 -1.61 18.40
C THR A 26 8.54 -1.56 16.98
N LEU A 27 8.02 -2.42 16.10
CA LEU A 27 8.33 -2.36 14.69
C LEU A 27 7.82 -1.01 14.21
N GLU A 28 8.75 -0.18 13.75
CA GLU A 28 8.44 1.06 13.05
C GLU A 28 7.31 0.77 12.04
N PRO A 29 6.25 1.59 12.00
CA PRO A 29 5.14 1.35 11.11
C PRO A 29 5.64 1.28 9.66
N VAL A 30 5.13 0.31 8.90
CA VAL A 30 5.45 0.17 7.48
C VAL A 30 5.13 1.49 6.77
N LYS A 31 6.06 2.00 5.97
CA LYS A 31 5.87 3.19 5.15
C LYS A 31 5.45 2.79 3.75
N LEU A 32 4.31 3.30 3.31
CA LEU A 32 3.76 3.07 1.98
C LEU A 32 3.77 4.37 1.18
N GLN A 33 4.47 4.35 0.05
CA GLN A 33 4.46 5.44 -0.90
C GLN A 33 3.57 5.08 -2.09
N PHE A 34 2.63 5.96 -2.44
CA PHE A 34 1.74 5.85 -3.60
C PHE A 34 2.15 6.90 -4.64
N ALA A 35 3.26 6.64 -5.33
CA ALA A 35 3.84 7.53 -6.31
C ALA A 35 3.03 7.55 -7.62
N ALA A 36 2.80 8.74 -8.17
CA ALA A 36 2.28 8.90 -9.52
C ALA A 36 3.28 9.69 -10.38
N ILE A 37 3.44 9.30 -11.65
CA ILE A 37 4.36 9.96 -12.58
C ILE A 37 3.56 10.67 -13.67
N GLY A 38 3.76 11.97 -13.78
CA GLY A 38 3.12 12.81 -14.80
C GLY A 38 2.83 14.21 -14.29
N VAL A 39 2.05 14.94 -15.08
CA VAL A 39 1.59 16.28 -14.73
C VAL A 39 0.48 16.18 -13.68
N ARG A 40 0.60 16.96 -12.60
CA ARG A 40 -0.44 17.05 -11.59
C ARG A 40 -1.59 17.93 -12.11
N THR A 41 -2.67 17.28 -12.51
CA THR A 41 -3.98 17.93 -12.67
C THR A 41 -4.83 17.51 -11.47
N ARG A 42 -5.59 18.44 -10.88
CA ARG A 42 -6.56 18.09 -9.82
C ARG A 42 -7.78 17.46 -10.48
N THR A 43 -8.30 16.40 -9.88
CA THR A 43 -9.31 15.55 -10.51
C THR A 43 -10.48 15.32 -9.55
N PRO A 44 -11.69 14.99 -10.05
CA PRO A 44 -12.79 14.58 -9.20
C PRO A 44 -12.51 13.32 -8.36
N VAL A 45 -11.47 12.56 -8.72
CA VAL A 45 -11.07 11.32 -8.05
C VAL A 45 -10.19 11.57 -6.83
N ASP A 46 -9.49 12.71 -6.76
CA ASP A 46 -8.54 13.02 -5.69
C ASP A 46 -9.14 12.92 -4.27
N PRO A 47 -10.36 13.42 -3.98
CA PRO A 47 -10.96 13.27 -2.64
C PRO A 47 -11.17 11.81 -2.23
N LEU A 48 -11.43 10.91 -3.19
CA LEU A 48 -11.58 9.49 -2.91
C LEU A 48 -10.23 8.83 -2.62
N VAL A 49 -9.16 9.24 -3.33
CA VAL A 49 -7.79 8.80 -3.02
C VAL A 49 -7.41 9.24 -1.60
N GLU A 50 -7.63 10.51 -1.25
CA GLU A 50 -7.37 11.04 0.09
C GLU A 50 -8.16 10.29 1.16
N GLN A 51 -9.42 9.97 0.89
CA GLN A 51 -10.25 9.16 1.79
C GLN A 51 -9.65 7.77 2.05
N TYR A 52 -9.18 7.06 1.02
CA TYR A 52 -8.55 5.74 1.21
C TYR A 52 -7.19 5.83 1.89
N LEU A 53 -6.37 6.83 1.59
CA LEU A 53 -5.12 7.06 2.31
C LEU A 53 -5.37 7.28 3.81
N GLY A 54 -6.38 8.09 4.17
CA GLY A 54 -6.81 8.27 5.55
C GLY A 54 -7.31 6.97 6.22
N ARG A 55 -7.91 6.06 5.45
CA ARG A 55 -8.32 4.73 5.95
C ARG A 55 -7.17 3.74 6.09
N ILE A 56 -6.06 3.94 5.35
CA ILE A 56 -4.84 3.14 5.47
C ILE A 56 -3.99 3.60 6.66
N ALA A 57 -4.05 4.88 7.03
CA ALA A 57 -3.25 5.50 8.08
C ALA A 57 -3.20 4.74 9.43
N PRO A 58 -4.27 4.06 9.90
CA PRO A 58 -4.20 3.24 11.12
C PRO A 58 -3.29 2.00 11.00
N PHE A 59 -2.99 1.55 9.78
CA PHE A 59 -2.19 0.34 9.51
C PHE A 59 -0.75 0.67 9.09
N ALA A 60 -0.53 1.82 8.45
CA ALA A 60 0.74 2.19 7.84
C ALA A 60 0.88 3.71 7.70
N GLU A 61 2.12 4.20 7.75
CA GLU A 61 2.42 5.59 7.37
C GLU A 61 2.33 5.72 5.84
N THR A 62 1.56 6.67 5.34
CA THR A 62 1.35 6.85 3.89
C THR A 62 1.87 8.19 3.38
N ASP A 63 2.51 8.16 2.21
CA ASP A 63 2.79 9.34 1.39
C ASP A 63 2.34 9.07 -0.06
N ALA A 64 1.98 10.11 -0.81
CA ALA A 64 1.47 9.96 -2.18
C ALA A 64 2.03 11.04 -3.13
N PRO A 65 3.36 11.07 -3.35
CA PRO A 65 4.02 12.10 -4.13
C PRO A 65 3.71 11.99 -5.62
N ILE A 66 3.76 13.12 -6.31
CA ILE A 66 3.61 13.19 -7.75
C ILE A 66 4.94 13.67 -8.34
N PHE A 67 5.50 12.88 -9.24
CA PHE A 67 6.76 13.16 -9.91
C PHE A 67 6.52 13.64 -11.33
N ARG A 68 7.20 14.71 -11.73
CA ARG A 68 7.09 15.28 -13.09
C ARG A 68 7.53 14.35 -14.21
N SER A 69 8.35 13.34 -13.91
CA SER A 69 8.89 12.38 -14.87
C SER A 69 9.38 11.11 -14.17
N ALA A 70 9.54 10.03 -14.93
CA ALA A 70 10.11 8.78 -14.42
C ALA A 70 11.56 9.00 -13.91
N ALA A 71 12.35 9.81 -14.60
CA ALA A 71 13.70 10.19 -14.15
C ALA A 71 13.70 10.85 -12.76
N ALA A 72 12.75 11.76 -12.49
CA ALA A 72 12.63 12.40 -11.18
C ALA A 72 12.20 11.42 -10.08
N PHE A 73 11.33 10.46 -10.41
CA PHE A 73 10.98 9.36 -9.50
C PHE A 73 12.20 8.51 -9.17
N TRP A 74 12.96 8.06 -10.17
CA TRP A 74 14.14 7.23 -9.96
C TRP A 74 15.25 7.96 -9.20
N GLU A 75 15.49 9.23 -9.51
CA GLU A 75 16.42 10.07 -8.74
C GLU A 75 16.00 10.15 -7.26
N ASN A 76 14.70 10.28 -6.97
CA ASN A 76 14.21 10.24 -5.60
C ASN A 76 14.51 8.89 -4.94
N ILE A 77 14.13 7.78 -5.58
CA ILE A 77 14.36 6.42 -5.07
C ILE A 77 15.85 6.17 -4.81
N ASP A 78 16.72 6.54 -5.74
CA ASP A 78 18.16 6.29 -5.65
C ASP A 78 18.85 7.11 -4.55
N ARG A 79 18.28 8.27 -4.18
CA ARG A 79 18.76 9.10 -3.06
C ARG A 79 18.30 8.59 -1.69
N GLN A 80 17.32 7.69 -1.61
CA GLN A 80 16.85 7.17 -0.32
C GLN A 80 17.90 6.24 0.30
N ARG A 81 18.26 6.49 1.57
CA ARG A 81 19.24 5.68 2.33
C ARG A 81 18.77 4.22 2.48
N ALA A 82 17.48 4.03 2.74
CA ALA A 82 16.85 2.71 2.81
C ALA A 82 15.91 2.58 1.62
N ARG A 83 16.28 1.75 0.64
CA ARG A 83 15.51 1.59 -0.59
C ARG A 83 14.19 0.86 -0.29
N PRO A 84 13.05 1.36 -0.78
CA PRO A 84 11.80 0.64 -0.67
C PRO A 84 11.78 -0.56 -1.61
N LEU A 85 10.96 -1.57 -1.28
CA LEU A 85 10.53 -2.55 -2.25
C LEU A 85 9.64 -1.85 -3.28
N LEU A 86 10.05 -1.92 -4.55
CA LEU A 86 9.35 -1.23 -5.64
C LEU A 86 8.26 -2.12 -6.23
N VAL A 87 7.03 -1.60 -6.22
CA VAL A 87 5.88 -2.21 -6.88
C VAL A 87 5.46 -1.29 -8.02
N LEU A 88 5.79 -1.65 -9.26
CA LEU A 88 5.43 -0.85 -10.42
C LEU A 88 4.10 -1.34 -10.99
N LEU A 89 3.15 -0.42 -11.21
CA LEU A 89 1.92 -0.75 -11.89
C LEU A 89 2.18 -0.83 -13.40
N ASP A 90 1.89 -1.99 -13.98
CA ASP A 90 2.04 -2.30 -15.39
C ASP A 90 0.99 -3.34 -15.79
N SER A 91 0.29 -3.15 -16.92
CA SER A 91 -0.74 -4.08 -17.38
C SER A 91 -0.22 -5.49 -17.66
N ARG A 92 1.10 -5.63 -17.90
CA ARG A 92 1.81 -6.91 -18.10
C ARG A 92 2.23 -7.57 -16.78
N GLY A 93 1.98 -6.90 -15.66
CA GLY A 93 2.32 -7.40 -14.33
C GLY A 93 1.46 -8.58 -13.89
N ARG A 94 1.80 -9.12 -12.72
CA ARG A 94 1.01 -10.17 -12.08
C ARG A 94 -0.34 -9.60 -11.66
N GLN A 95 -1.40 -10.35 -11.97
CA GLN A 95 -2.73 -10.10 -11.43
C GLN A 95 -2.92 -10.90 -10.15
N PHE A 96 -3.59 -10.32 -9.16
CA PHE A 96 -3.87 -10.94 -7.87
C PHE A 96 -5.38 -10.95 -7.64
N SER A 97 -5.88 -11.96 -6.92
CA SER A 97 -7.12 -11.79 -6.16
C SER A 97 -6.87 -10.86 -4.97
N SER A 98 -7.94 -10.42 -4.30
CA SER A 98 -7.80 -9.59 -3.09
C SER A 98 -7.06 -10.34 -1.98
N GLU A 99 -7.34 -11.63 -1.81
CA GLU A 99 -6.75 -12.52 -0.80
C GLU A 99 -5.28 -12.79 -1.10
N ASP A 100 -4.94 -13.06 -2.37
CA ASP A 100 -3.54 -13.29 -2.77
C ASP A 100 -2.71 -12.01 -2.61
N PHE A 101 -3.28 -10.84 -2.91
CA PHE A 101 -2.62 -9.56 -2.70
C PHE A 101 -2.43 -9.27 -1.21
N ALA A 102 -3.44 -9.52 -0.39
CA ALA A 102 -3.35 -9.41 1.07
C ALA A 102 -2.27 -10.34 1.63
N ALA A 103 -2.25 -11.60 1.22
CA ALA A 103 -1.24 -12.57 1.64
C ALA A 103 0.16 -12.15 1.19
N TRP A 104 0.32 -11.61 -0.02
CA TRP A 104 1.60 -11.08 -0.49
C TRP A 104 2.06 -9.89 0.36
N LEU A 105 1.20 -8.91 0.60
CA LEU A 105 1.52 -7.72 1.39
C LEU A 105 1.86 -8.10 2.85
N GLY A 106 1.10 -9.03 3.43
CA GLY A 106 1.35 -9.59 4.76
C GLY A 106 2.73 -10.25 4.86
N ARG A 107 3.10 -11.09 3.88
CA ARG A 107 4.45 -11.69 3.82
C ARG A 107 5.55 -10.65 3.77
N GLN A 108 5.40 -9.57 2.98
CA GLN A 108 6.42 -8.53 2.92
C GLN A 108 6.61 -7.86 4.29
N ARG A 109 5.52 -7.56 4.99
CA ARG A 109 5.57 -7.03 6.36
C ARG A 109 6.27 -7.99 7.31
N ASP A 110 5.89 -9.28 7.27
CA ASP A 110 6.38 -10.30 8.19
C ASP A 110 7.87 -10.64 7.94
N GLU A 111 8.34 -10.51 6.70
CA GLU A 111 9.76 -10.61 6.31
C GLU A 111 10.58 -9.34 6.65
N GLY A 112 9.96 -8.34 7.30
CA GLY A 112 10.62 -7.14 7.77
C GLY A 112 10.74 -6.02 6.73
N GLN A 113 9.99 -6.08 5.61
CA GLN A 113 9.96 -4.98 4.65
C GLN A 113 9.24 -3.76 5.26
N GLN A 114 10.04 -2.77 5.70
CA GLN A 114 9.52 -1.57 6.35
C GLN A 114 9.07 -0.48 5.36
N ARG A 115 9.41 -0.60 4.07
CA ARG A 115 9.15 0.45 3.06
C ARG A 115 8.70 -0.15 1.74
N LEU A 116 7.52 0.21 1.26
CA LEU A 116 7.05 -0.15 -0.09
C LEU A 116 6.73 1.12 -0.86
N ALA A 117 7.11 1.16 -2.14
CA ALA A 117 6.72 2.23 -3.04
C ALA A 117 5.96 1.64 -4.22
N PHE A 118 4.66 1.90 -4.25
CA PHE A 118 3.79 1.65 -5.38
C PHE A 118 3.90 2.81 -6.35
N ALA A 119 4.23 2.54 -7.61
CA ALA A 119 4.41 3.59 -8.61
C ALA A 119 3.50 3.35 -9.82
N ILE A 120 2.70 4.37 -10.14
CA ILE A 120 1.92 4.45 -11.37
C ILE A 120 2.77 5.12 -12.42
N GLY A 121 3.05 4.38 -13.49
CA GLY A 121 4.00 4.77 -14.53
C GLY A 121 3.61 6.02 -15.32
N PRO A 122 4.55 6.53 -16.15
CA PRO A 122 4.25 7.59 -17.12
C PRO A 122 3.29 7.08 -18.21
N ALA A 123 2.75 7.99 -19.04
CA ALA A 123 1.78 7.65 -20.08
C ALA A 123 2.28 6.57 -21.07
N ASP A 124 3.58 6.58 -21.35
CA ASP A 124 4.24 5.59 -22.24
C ASP A 124 4.55 4.25 -21.54
N GLY A 125 4.25 4.15 -20.25
CA GLY A 125 4.59 3.01 -19.40
C GLY A 125 6.08 2.93 -19.04
N TRP A 126 6.45 1.85 -18.36
CA TRP A 126 7.82 1.60 -17.96
C TRP A 126 8.67 1.08 -19.14
N SER A 127 9.96 1.37 -19.14
CA SER A 127 10.94 0.72 -20.02
C SER A 127 11.30 -0.69 -19.51
N GLY A 128 11.98 -1.48 -20.35
CA GLY A 128 12.46 -2.82 -19.94
C GLY A 128 13.42 -2.77 -18.76
N GLU A 129 14.31 -1.78 -18.73
CA GLU A 129 15.28 -1.60 -17.63
C GLU A 129 14.60 -1.18 -16.32
N GLU A 130 13.59 -0.32 -16.39
CA GLU A 130 12.81 0.07 -15.21
C GLU A 130 12.03 -1.10 -14.61
N ARG A 131 11.44 -1.95 -15.46
CA ARG A 131 10.74 -3.16 -15.00
C ARG A 131 11.65 -4.11 -14.23
N LYS A 132 12.92 -4.26 -14.64
CA LYS A 132 13.91 -5.11 -13.95
C LYS A 132 14.26 -4.61 -12.55
N ARG A 133 14.04 -3.33 -12.25
CA ARG A 133 14.28 -2.75 -10.93
C ARG A 133 13.11 -2.99 -9.95
N ALA A 134 11.95 -3.41 -10.46
CA ALA A 134 10.79 -3.68 -9.64
C ALA A 134 10.97 -4.97 -8.84
N GLY A 135 10.59 -4.96 -7.56
CA GLY A 135 10.38 -6.18 -6.79
C GLY A 135 9.07 -6.89 -7.16
N LEU A 136 8.10 -6.12 -7.68
CA LEU A 136 6.86 -6.63 -8.23
C LEU A 136 6.37 -5.73 -9.38
N LEU A 137 5.99 -6.35 -10.50
CA LEU A 137 5.11 -5.72 -11.47
C LEU A 137 3.67 -6.11 -11.14
N LEU A 138 2.84 -5.15 -10.80
CA LEU A 138 1.44 -5.35 -10.41
C LEU A 138 0.52 -4.91 -11.56
N SER A 139 -0.39 -5.79 -11.96
CA SER A 139 -1.46 -5.46 -12.91
C SER A 139 -2.79 -5.36 -12.18
N LEU A 140 -3.52 -4.26 -12.41
CA LEU A 140 -4.89 -4.07 -11.92
C LEU A 140 -5.94 -4.71 -12.84
N GLY A 141 -5.52 -5.35 -13.94
CA GLY A 141 -6.38 -6.00 -14.90
C GLY A 141 -5.86 -5.87 -16.34
N PRO A 142 -6.52 -6.56 -17.29
CA PRO A 142 -6.11 -6.54 -18.70
C PRO A 142 -6.48 -5.24 -19.43
N MET A 143 -7.37 -4.43 -18.85
CA MET A 143 -7.83 -3.18 -19.46
C MET A 143 -6.85 -2.03 -19.18
N THR A 144 -6.75 -1.11 -20.14
CA THR A 144 -6.05 0.15 -19.94
C THR A 144 -6.88 1.07 -19.07
N LEU A 145 -6.37 1.36 -17.87
CA LEU A 145 -7.00 2.28 -16.93
C LEU A 145 -6.34 3.66 -17.02
N PRO A 146 -7.12 4.76 -17.03
CA PRO A 146 -6.59 6.08 -16.76
C PRO A 146 -5.82 6.10 -15.43
N HIS A 147 -4.70 6.81 -15.37
CA HIS A 147 -3.82 6.80 -14.19
C HIS A 147 -4.54 7.19 -12.89
N GLU A 148 -5.50 8.11 -12.99
CA GLU A 148 -6.32 8.56 -11.85
C GLU A 148 -7.17 7.43 -11.27
N LEU A 149 -7.80 6.63 -12.14
CA LEU A 149 -8.58 5.46 -11.72
C LEU A 149 -7.68 4.34 -11.20
N ALA A 150 -6.53 4.11 -11.85
CA ALA A 150 -5.53 3.16 -11.36
C ALA A 150 -5.04 3.52 -9.95
N ARG A 151 -4.84 4.82 -9.68
CA ARG A 151 -4.45 5.31 -8.35
C ARG A 151 -5.51 5.05 -7.29
N LEU A 152 -6.76 5.35 -7.60
CA LEU A 152 -7.87 5.10 -6.69
C LEU A 152 -8.00 3.61 -6.39
N LEU A 153 -8.02 2.77 -7.43
CA LEU A 153 -8.13 1.32 -7.29
C LEU A 153 -6.98 0.72 -6.48
N LEU A 154 -5.74 1.18 -6.74
CA LEU A 154 -4.59 0.76 -5.94
C LEU A 154 -4.77 1.09 -4.45
N CYS A 155 -5.16 2.32 -4.11
CA CYS A 155 -5.36 2.73 -2.72
C CYS A 155 -6.47 1.90 -2.05
N GLU A 156 -7.57 1.65 -2.76
CA GLU A 156 -8.66 0.82 -2.26
C GLU A 156 -8.20 -0.64 -2.05
N GLN A 157 -7.46 -1.22 -2.99
CA GLN A 157 -6.97 -2.60 -2.87
C GLN A 157 -5.93 -2.77 -1.76
N VAL A 158 -5.08 -1.77 -1.52
CA VAL A 158 -4.16 -1.78 -0.36
C VAL A 158 -4.93 -1.66 0.95
N TYR A 159 -5.94 -0.79 1.03
CA TYR A 159 -6.83 -0.74 2.19
C TYR A 159 -7.52 -2.09 2.44
N ARG A 160 -8.10 -2.68 1.38
CA ARG A 160 -8.73 -4.00 1.42
C ARG A 160 -7.77 -5.07 1.93
N ALA A 161 -6.54 -5.11 1.42
CA ALA A 161 -5.51 -6.02 1.89
C ALA A 161 -5.28 -5.91 3.41
N PHE A 162 -5.18 -4.69 3.95
CA PHE A 162 -5.05 -4.51 5.41
C PHE A 162 -6.30 -4.93 6.18
N THR A 163 -7.50 -4.70 5.64
CA THR A 163 -8.74 -5.16 6.28
C THR A 163 -8.82 -6.69 6.35
N ILE A 164 -8.35 -7.38 5.29
CA ILE A 164 -8.25 -8.86 5.27
C ILE A 164 -7.23 -9.31 6.31
N LEU A 165 -6.03 -8.72 6.32
CA LEU A 165 -4.95 -9.08 7.25
C LEU A 165 -5.30 -8.83 8.73
N SER A 166 -6.22 -7.90 9.01
CA SER A 166 -6.70 -7.60 10.38
C SER A 166 -7.96 -8.38 10.77
N GLY A 167 -8.51 -9.22 9.88
CA GLY A 167 -9.76 -9.95 10.13
C GLY A 167 -10.99 -9.04 10.20
N HIS A 168 -10.94 -7.85 9.61
CA HIS A 168 -12.02 -6.87 9.68
C HIS A 168 -13.22 -7.30 8.79
N PRO A 169 -14.49 -7.08 9.21
CA PRO A 169 -15.69 -7.45 8.45
C PRO A 169 -15.88 -6.75 7.09
N TYR A 170 -14.95 -5.87 6.68
CA TYR A 170 -15.02 -5.19 5.38
C TYR A 170 -14.90 -6.17 4.21
N HIS A 171 -14.33 -7.35 4.46
CA HIS A 171 -14.16 -8.40 3.45
C HIS A 171 -15.34 -9.39 3.38
N THR A 172 -16.16 -9.55 4.42
CA THR A 172 -17.17 -10.62 4.52
C THR A 172 -18.43 -10.43 3.66
N GLY A 173 -18.43 -9.49 2.71
CA GLY A 173 -19.64 -9.02 2.03
C GLY A 173 -19.66 -9.06 0.50
N HIS A 174 -18.61 -9.56 -0.17
CA HIS A 174 -18.51 -9.62 -1.63
C HIS A 174 -17.97 -10.96 -2.11
#